data_AF-A0AAP8Z091-F1
#
_entry.id   AF-A0AAP8Z091-F1
#
_cell.length_a   1.000
_cell.length_b   1.000
_cell.length_c   1.000
_cell.angle_alpha   90.00
_cell.angle_beta   90.00
_cell.angle_gamma   90.00
#
_symmetry.space_group_name_H-M   'P 1'
#
loop_
_entity.id
_entity.type
_entity.pdbx_description
1 polymer ?
#
loop_
_entity_poly.entity_id
_entity_poly.type
_entity_poly.pdbx_seq_one_letter_code
_entity_poly.pdbx_strand_id
1 'polypeptide(L)'
;MDLKQSLANRIVIVFALMSAVVAGVFAMGIVATVHVVEHKLTMTALSGGLRRLLAMDDINQWRHEPEKSELFFFENGPGPMALTPQLAELPVGFQEITLNGDDFYAMVEAVGGRKYVLLRNQESFEQREHLLFVVVIVGFILSVMLAVALGRLLARQVMAPVIRLAGQVRHRDQLIALAPALHPDYADDEVGELALSFDQTLGRLRETLNREKLFTSDVSHELRTPLMILASSCELLLANPSLDQRSTQQVKRIARASAEMRQLVETFLMLARKPEELGTESTCTLKSIADAQVEIWGRLIREKGLEFIYEPQLAGTTRYDLTFLQSVMGNLLRNAWHYTDQGFVRLTLLKDSFVVEDSGIGIPEEKRHAMFQPFVRGDEQRGEGLGLGLSLVQRICSHQRWQVQLVTREPNGCRFTVTLSAAQEADGQTRELPAA
;
A
#
# COMPACT_ATOMS: atom_id res chain seq x y z
N MET A 1 5.57 12.60 -17.03
CA MET A 1 5.24 13.19 -15.72
C MET A 1 3.79 12.83 -15.41
N ASP A 2 3.55 11.66 -14.83
CA ASP A 2 2.22 11.26 -14.37
C ASP A 2 1.89 12.02 -13.10
N LEU A 3 1.17 13.14 -13.25
CA LEU A 3 0.52 13.80 -12.14
C LEU A 3 -0.57 12.86 -11.61
N LYS A 4 -0.20 11.97 -10.67
CA LYS A 4 -1.11 11.19 -9.82
C LYS A 4 -1.89 12.15 -8.92
N GLN A 5 -2.80 12.92 -9.52
CA GLN A 5 -3.76 13.70 -8.77
C GLN A 5 -4.70 12.74 -8.04
N SER A 6 -4.85 12.94 -6.73
CA SER A 6 -5.79 12.17 -5.91
C SER A 6 -7.21 12.25 -6.47
N LEU A 7 -8.02 11.22 -6.26
CA LEU A 7 -9.41 11.21 -6.74
C LEU A 7 -10.19 12.42 -6.22
N ALA A 8 -9.90 12.87 -4.99
CA ALA A 8 -10.44 14.08 -4.40
C ALA A 8 -10.14 15.34 -5.23
N ASN A 9 -8.90 15.51 -5.72
CA ASN A 9 -8.55 16.65 -6.57
C ASN A 9 -9.27 16.61 -7.92
N ARG A 10 -9.48 15.42 -8.49
CA ARG A 10 -10.24 15.27 -9.74
C ARG A 10 -11.69 15.70 -9.57
N ILE A 11 -12.34 15.33 -8.47
CA ILE A 11 -13.71 15.75 -8.15
C ILE A 11 -13.81 17.28 -8.09
N VAL A 12 -12.88 17.94 -7.39
CA VAL A 12 -12.84 19.40 -7.29
C VAL A 12 -12.68 20.06 -8.66
N ILE A 13 -11.76 19.56 -9.49
CA ILE A 13 -11.51 20.10 -10.84
C ILE A 13 -12.75 19.95 -11.72
N VAL A 14 -13.38 18.77 -11.73
CA VAL A 14 -14.58 18.52 -12.53
C VAL A 14 -15.73 19.43 -12.09
N PHE A 15 -15.95 19.58 -10.78
CA PHE A 15 -17.01 20.43 -10.26
C PHE A 15 -16.76 21.91 -10.61
N ALA A 16 -15.53 22.39 -10.44
CA ALA A 16 -15.15 23.76 -10.80
C ALA A 16 -15.29 24.02 -12.31
N LEU A 17 -14.89 23.08 -13.15
CA LEU A 17 -14.98 23.20 -14.60
C LEU A 17 -16.45 23.19 -15.07
N MET A 18 -17.26 22.27 -14.55
CA MET A 18 -18.71 22.23 -14.84
C MET A 18 -19.40 23.52 -14.41
N SER A 19 -19.13 24.01 -13.21
CA SER A 19 -19.71 25.28 -12.73
C SER A 19 -19.23 26.47 -13.56
N ALA A 20 -17.96 26.52 -13.96
CA ALA A 20 -17.45 27.58 -14.83
C ALA A 20 -18.11 27.56 -16.22
N VAL A 21 -18.31 26.38 -16.81
CA VAL A 21 -19.00 26.26 -18.11
C VAL A 21 -20.45 26.72 -17.98
N VAL A 22 -21.19 26.22 -16.98
CA VAL A 22 -22.59 26.60 -16.77
C VAL A 22 -22.71 28.09 -16.47
N ALA A 23 -21.94 28.62 -15.52
CA ALA A 23 -21.97 30.03 -15.17
C ALA A 23 -21.55 30.92 -16.35
N GLY A 24 -20.58 30.47 -17.17
CA GLY A 24 -20.14 31.19 -18.37
C GLY A 24 -21.23 31.27 -19.44
N VAL A 25 -21.95 30.17 -19.68
CA VAL A 25 -23.10 30.14 -20.60
C VAL A 25 -24.22 31.08 -20.12
N PHE A 26 -24.54 31.07 -18.82
CA PHE A 26 -25.52 31.99 -18.26
C PHE A 26 -25.06 33.45 -18.35
N ALA A 27 -23.80 33.75 -18.02
CA ALA A 27 -23.23 35.08 -18.13
C ALA A 27 -23.31 35.63 -19.57
N MET A 28 -22.90 34.82 -20.55
CA MET A 28 -22.98 35.17 -21.97
C MET A 28 -24.44 35.36 -22.42
N GLY A 29 -25.35 34.50 -21.96
CA GLY A 29 -26.78 34.61 -22.27
C GLY A 29 -27.41 35.89 -21.70
N ILE A 30 -27.05 36.29 -20.48
CA ILE A 30 -27.52 37.53 -19.87
C ILE A 30 -27.05 38.73 -20.69
N VAL A 31 -25.75 38.81 -20.99
CA VAL A 31 -25.17 39.94 -21.76
C VAL A 31 -25.80 40.01 -23.16
N ALA A 32 -25.92 38.89 -23.87
CA ALA A 32 -26.54 38.84 -25.19
C ALA A 32 -28.02 39.25 -25.15
N THR A 33 -28.76 38.81 -24.12
CA THR A 33 -30.18 39.16 -23.96
C THR A 33 -30.35 40.66 -23.70
N VAL A 34 -29.53 41.23 -22.81
CA VAL A 34 -29.56 42.67 -22.49
C VAL A 34 -29.32 43.48 -23.77
N HIS A 35 -28.28 43.15 -24.53
CA HIS A 35 -27.95 43.84 -25.78
C HIS A 35 -29.10 43.78 -26.80
N VAL A 36 -29.70 42.61 -27.01
CA VAL A 36 -30.83 42.43 -27.94
C VAL A 36 -32.09 43.17 -27.47
N VAL A 37 -32.38 43.13 -26.16
CA VAL A 37 -33.55 43.79 -25.58
C VAL A 37 -33.40 45.30 -25.64
N GLU A 38 -32.23 45.83 -25.30
CA GLU A 38 -31.92 47.26 -25.39
C GLU A 38 -32.13 47.77 -26.81
N HIS A 39 -31.47 47.16 -27.80
CA HIS A 39 -31.57 47.57 -29.20
C HIS A 39 -33.02 47.59 -29.69
N LYS A 40 -33.80 46.54 -29.38
CA LYS A 40 -35.22 46.46 -29.77
C LYS A 40 -36.10 47.49 -29.07
N LEU A 41 -35.92 47.68 -27.76
CA LEU A 41 -36.71 48.63 -26.97
C LEU A 41 -36.41 50.06 -27.41
N THR A 42 -35.14 50.41 -27.63
CA THR A 42 -34.72 51.75 -28.07
C THR A 42 -35.22 52.04 -29.47
N MET A 43 -35.08 51.11 -30.42
CA MET A 43 -35.63 51.25 -31.77
C MET A 43 -37.15 51.46 -31.75
N THR A 44 -37.88 50.67 -30.96
CA THR A 44 -39.34 50.76 -30.85
C THR A 44 -39.75 52.09 -30.20
N ALA A 45 -39.07 52.49 -29.12
CA ALA A 45 -39.33 53.72 -28.39
C ALA A 45 -39.10 54.95 -29.29
N LEU A 46 -37.97 55.01 -29.99
CA LEU A 46 -37.64 56.12 -30.89
C LEU A 46 -38.58 56.19 -32.09
N SER A 47 -38.92 55.06 -32.73
CA SER A 47 -39.87 55.08 -33.86
C SER A 47 -41.26 55.56 -33.42
N GLY A 48 -41.74 55.08 -32.27
CA GLY A 48 -43.03 55.49 -31.71
C GLY A 48 -43.02 56.93 -31.18
N GLY A 49 -41.89 57.40 -30.64
CA GLY A 49 -41.68 58.79 -30.24
C GLY A 49 -41.71 59.72 -31.45
N LEU A 50 -40.92 59.42 -32.49
CA LEU A 50 -40.86 60.19 -33.72
C LEU A 50 -42.22 60.27 -34.41
N ARG A 51 -42.93 59.15 -34.57
CA ARG A 51 -44.28 59.16 -35.17
C ARG A 51 -45.29 59.98 -34.38
N ARG A 52 -45.21 59.99 -33.04
CA ARG A 52 -46.08 60.83 -32.20
C ARG A 52 -45.78 62.32 -32.38
N LEU A 53 -44.51 62.68 -32.52
CA LEU A 53 -44.11 64.06 -32.81
C LEU A 53 -44.56 64.49 -34.22
N LEU A 54 -44.47 63.59 -35.20
CA LEU A 54 -44.90 63.85 -36.59
C LEU A 54 -46.41 63.93 -36.78
N ALA A 55 -47.19 63.31 -35.90
CA ALA A 55 -48.66 63.35 -35.95
C ALA A 55 -49.26 64.69 -35.43
N MET A 56 -48.42 65.66 -35.03
CA MET A 56 -48.87 66.95 -34.51
C MET A 56 -48.76 68.05 -35.57
N ASP A 57 -49.85 68.80 -35.77
CA ASP A 57 -49.95 69.83 -36.82
C ASP A 57 -49.28 71.17 -36.45
N ASP A 58 -49.04 71.46 -35.16
CA ASP A 58 -48.46 72.73 -34.70
C ASP A 58 -47.45 72.54 -33.55
N ILE A 59 -46.23 73.04 -33.75
CA ILE A 59 -45.12 73.00 -32.78
C ILE A 59 -45.47 73.84 -31.53
N ASN A 60 -46.27 74.90 -31.67
CA ASN A 60 -46.67 75.76 -30.56
C ASN A 60 -47.75 75.12 -29.66
N GLN A 61 -48.30 73.96 -30.06
CA GLN A 61 -49.33 73.23 -29.31
C GLN A 61 -48.85 71.85 -28.83
N TRP A 62 -47.54 71.63 -28.73
CA TRP A 62 -46.97 70.39 -28.22
C TRP A 62 -47.53 70.02 -26.84
N ARG A 63 -48.37 68.99 -26.80
CA ARG A 63 -48.81 68.36 -25.55
C ARG A 63 -47.80 67.33 -25.03
N HIS A 64 -46.89 66.89 -25.88
CA HIS A 64 -45.80 65.96 -25.53
C HIS A 64 -44.51 66.50 -26.13
N GLU A 65 -43.65 67.06 -25.28
CA GLU A 65 -42.27 67.40 -25.63
C GLU A 65 -41.42 66.12 -25.72
N PRO A 66 -40.32 66.13 -26.49
CA PRO A 66 -39.28 65.10 -26.41
C PRO A 66 -38.86 64.85 -24.96
N GLU A 67 -38.49 63.61 -24.64
CA GLU A 67 -37.94 63.33 -23.30
C GLU A 67 -36.69 64.18 -23.06
N LYS A 68 -36.32 64.45 -21.80
CA LYS A 68 -35.13 65.27 -21.46
C LYS A 68 -33.82 64.73 -22.05
N SER A 69 -33.79 63.46 -22.44
CA SER A 69 -32.65 62.77 -23.06
C SER A 69 -32.78 62.62 -24.58
N GLU A 70 -33.83 63.19 -25.18
CA GLU A 70 -34.11 63.15 -26.61
C GLU A 70 -33.91 64.52 -27.25
N LEU A 71 -33.35 64.54 -28.46
CA LEU A 71 -33.15 65.75 -29.26
C LEU A 71 -33.84 65.58 -30.60
N PHE A 72 -34.72 66.51 -30.94
CA PHE A 72 -35.53 66.46 -32.16
C PHE A 72 -35.08 67.53 -33.17
N PHE A 73 -34.81 67.10 -34.40
CA PHE A 73 -34.35 67.96 -35.50
C PHE A 73 -35.18 67.75 -36.76
N PHE A 74 -35.40 68.82 -37.53
CA PHE A 74 -36.05 68.74 -38.82
C PHE A 74 -35.60 69.84 -39.78
N GLU A 75 -35.80 69.61 -41.09
CA GLU A 75 -35.42 70.57 -42.13
C GLU A 75 -36.14 71.91 -41.99
N ASN A 76 -35.38 73.01 -42.01
CA ASN A 76 -35.85 74.39 -41.76
C ASN A 76 -36.50 74.61 -40.38
N GLY A 77 -36.14 73.80 -39.38
CA GLY A 77 -36.61 73.98 -38.00
C GLY A 77 -36.10 75.27 -37.34
N PRO A 78 -36.82 75.80 -36.34
CA PRO A 78 -36.44 77.01 -35.63
C PRO A 78 -35.30 76.73 -34.63
N GLY A 79 -34.26 77.58 -34.67
CA GLY A 79 -33.19 77.62 -33.66
C GLY A 79 -32.52 76.25 -33.42
N PRO A 80 -32.51 75.73 -32.18
CA PRO A 80 -31.80 74.50 -31.82
C PRO A 80 -32.39 73.21 -32.43
N MET A 81 -33.58 73.27 -33.06
CA MET A 81 -34.20 72.14 -33.75
C MET A 81 -33.87 72.08 -35.26
N ALA A 82 -33.03 73.01 -35.75
CA ALA A 82 -32.61 73.01 -37.14
C ALA A 82 -31.69 71.82 -37.42
N LEU A 83 -31.99 71.07 -38.49
CA LEU A 83 -31.17 69.95 -38.93
C LEU A 83 -29.76 70.42 -39.33
N THR A 84 -28.73 69.89 -38.66
CA THR A 84 -27.34 70.18 -39.00
C THR A 84 -26.91 69.41 -40.26
N PRO A 85 -25.89 69.87 -41.01
CA PRO A 85 -25.42 69.17 -42.21
C PRO A 85 -25.03 67.71 -41.95
N GLN A 86 -24.44 67.42 -40.79
CA GLN A 86 -24.07 66.07 -40.36
C GLN A 86 -25.28 65.15 -40.17
N LEU A 87 -26.40 65.68 -39.63
CA LEU A 87 -27.63 64.92 -39.44
C LEU A 87 -28.46 64.80 -40.73
N ALA A 88 -28.30 65.73 -41.67
CA ALA A 88 -29.01 65.72 -42.95
C ALA A 88 -28.54 64.59 -43.89
N GLU A 89 -27.28 64.17 -43.78
CA GLU A 89 -26.70 63.08 -44.59
C GLU A 89 -27.09 61.67 -44.12
N LEU A 90 -27.73 61.54 -42.94
CA LEU A 90 -28.06 60.23 -42.38
C LEU A 90 -29.12 59.50 -43.24
N PRO A 91 -28.97 58.17 -43.43
CA PRO A 91 -29.99 57.36 -44.09
C PRO A 91 -31.25 57.23 -43.23
N VAL A 92 -32.37 56.91 -43.88
CA VAL A 92 -33.66 56.68 -43.21
C VAL A 92 -33.59 55.36 -42.45
N GLY A 93 -34.02 55.36 -41.18
CA GLY A 93 -34.01 54.19 -40.30
C GLY A 93 -33.43 54.45 -38.93
N PHE A 94 -33.23 53.36 -38.18
CA PHE A 94 -32.56 53.37 -36.88
C PHE A 94 -31.06 53.11 -37.06
N GLN A 95 -30.22 53.92 -36.43
CA GLN A 95 -28.78 53.79 -36.48
C GLN A 95 -28.12 54.40 -35.25
N GLU A 96 -26.90 53.98 -34.94
CA GLU A 96 -26.04 54.60 -33.94
C GLU A 96 -25.17 55.68 -34.60
N ILE A 97 -25.02 56.82 -33.94
CA ILE A 97 -24.19 57.94 -34.40
C ILE A 97 -23.41 58.53 -33.22
N THR A 98 -22.19 59.01 -33.48
CA THR A 98 -21.44 59.80 -32.51
C THR A 98 -21.55 61.27 -32.89
N LEU A 99 -22.06 62.11 -31.99
CA LEU A 99 -22.22 63.54 -32.20
C LEU A 99 -21.47 64.30 -31.10
N ASN A 100 -20.50 65.14 -31.48
CA ASN A 100 -19.69 65.94 -30.56
C ASN A 100 -18.92 65.14 -29.48
N GLY A 101 -18.67 63.84 -29.71
CA GLY A 101 -17.96 62.96 -28.79
C GLY A 101 -18.86 62.09 -27.91
N ASP A 102 -20.18 62.29 -27.97
CA ASP A 102 -21.15 61.46 -27.26
C ASP A 102 -21.90 60.55 -28.25
N ASP A 103 -22.23 59.33 -27.81
CA ASP A 103 -22.95 58.35 -28.61
C ASP A 103 -24.48 58.50 -28.48
N PHE A 104 -25.16 58.47 -29.62
CA PHE A 104 -26.61 58.64 -29.74
C PHE A 104 -27.22 57.55 -30.61
N TYR A 105 -28.38 57.08 -30.19
CA TYR A 105 -29.29 56.36 -31.08
C TYR A 105 -30.10 57.37 -31.89
N ALA A 106 -30.04 57.26 -33.21
CA ALA A 106 -30.76 58.12 -34.14
C ALA A 106 -31.88 57.34 -34.84
N MET A 107 -33.07 57.93 -34.87
CA MET A 107 -34.17 57.49 -35.73
C MET A 107 -34.47 58.58 -36.75
N VAL A 108 -34.36 58.24 -38.03
CA VAL A 108 -34.58 59.15 -39.15
C VAL A 108 -35.82 58.71 -39.94
N GLU A 109 -36.81 59.58 -40.08
CA GLU A 109 -37.96 59.39 -40.97
C GLU A 109 -38.06 60.55 -41.99
N ALA A 110 -38.50 60.25 -43.20
CA ALA A 110 -38.75 61.24 -44.24
C ALA A 110 -40.24 61.28 -44.58
N VAL A 111 -40.90 62.41 -44.28
CA VAL A 111 -42.33 62.60 -44.51
C VAL A 111 -42.55 63.87 -45.33
N GLY A 112 -43.31 63.78 -46.43
CA GLY A 112 -43.62 64.93 -47.27
C GLY A 112 -42.40 65.62 -47.91
N GLY A 113 -41.30 64.88 -48.13
CA GLY A 113 -40.05 65.40 -48.68
C GLY A 113 -39.14 66.11 -47.68
N ARG A 114 -39.47 66.10 -46.38
CA ARG A 114 -38.64 66.63 -45.29
C ARG A 114 -38.10 65.50 -44.42
N LYS A 115 -36.83 65.58 -44.03
CA LYS A 115 -36.22 64.68 -43.05
C LYS A 115 -36.45 65.15 -41.61
N TYR A 116 -36.73 64.18 -40.75
CA TYR A 116 -36.90 64.34 -39.31
C TYR A 116 -35.98 63.36 -38.59
N VAL A 117 -35.28 63.84 -37.56
CA VAL A 117 -34.31 63.07 -36.80
C VAL A 117 -34.63 63.19 -35.32
N LEU A 118 -34.81 62.05 -34.65
CA LEU A 118 -34.90 61.96 -33.21
C LEU A 118 -33.66 61.24 -32.69
N LEU A 119 -32.87 61.94 -31.88
CA LEU A 119 -31.68 61.40 -31.22
C LEU A 119 -32.00 61.09 -29.76
N ARG A 120 -31.40 60.04 -29.21
CA ARG A 120 -31.42 59.74 -27.78
C ARG A 120 -30.01 59.42 -27.28
N ASN A 121 -29.59 60.08 -26.21
CA ASN A 121 -28.26 59.88 -25.61
C ASN A 121 -28.14 58.47 -25.01
N GLN A 122 -27.05 57.77 -25.36
CA GLN A 122 -26.73 56.40 -24.94
C GLN A 122 -25.99 56.31 -23.59
N GLU A 123 -25.41 57.40 -23.09
CA GLU A 123 -24.53 57.42 -21.89
C GLU A 123 -25.17 56.75 -20.66
N SER A 124 -26.45 57.01 -20.41
CA SER A 124 -27.18 56.42 -19.27
C SER A 124 -27.43 54.92 -19.42
N PHE A 125 -27.45 54.40 -20.64
CA PHE A 125 -27.55 52.96 -20.94
C PHE A 125 -26.19 52.28 -20.80
N GLU A 126 -25.13 52.89 -21.32
CA GLU A 126 -23.75 52.38 -21.18
C GLU A 126 -23.34 52.22 -19.72
N GLN A 127 -23.65 53.19 -18.86
CA GLN A 127 -23.36 53.08 -17.42
C GLN A 127 -24.07 51.88 -16.78
N ARG A 128 -25.29 51.57 -17.21
CA ARG A 128 -26.07 50.42 -16.71
C ARG A 128 -25.53 49.10 -17.27
N GLU A 129 -25.14 49.07 -18.53
CA GLU A 129 -24.51 47.91 -19.16
C GLU A 129 -23.17 47.58 -18.47
N HIS A 130 -22.33 48.58 -18.24
CA HIS A 130 -21.08 48.40 -17.49
C HIS A 130 -21.31 47.88 -16.07
N LEU A 131 -22.29 48.45 -15.35
CA LEU A 131 -22.64 47.96 -14.01
C LEU A 131 -23.10 46.49 -14.07
N LEU A 132 -23.96 46.15 -15.03
CA LEU A 132 -24.44 44.79 -15.23
C LEU A 132 -23.30 43.84 -15.56
N PHE A 133 -22.38 44.23 -16.45
CA PHE A 133 -21.20 43.45 -16.82
C PHE A 133 -20.31 43.17 -15.61
N VAL A 134 -20.05 44.18 -14.77
CA VAL A 134 -19.31 44.03 -13.51
C VAL A 134 -20.03 43.06 -12.58
N VAL A 135 -21.35 43.20 -12.39
CA VAL A 135 -22.15 42.30 -11.54
C VAL A 135 -22.10 40.86 -12.06
N VAL A 136 -22.18 40.65 -13.37
CA VAL A 136 -22.10 39.33 -14.01
C VAL A 136 -20.72 38.69 -13.81
N ILE A 137 -19.63 39.46 -14.00
CA ILE A 137 -18.27 38.97 -13.77
C ILE A 137 -18.04 38.62 -12.30
N VAL A 138 -18.46 39.49 -11.38
CA VAL A 138 -18.32 39.24 -9.94
C VAL A 138 -19.13 38.01 -9.54
N GLY A 139 -20.37 37.90 -10.04
CA GLY A 139 -21.22 36.72 -9.83
C GLY A 139 -20.59 35.44 -10.39
N PHE A 140 -20.00 35.49 -11.58
CA PHE A 140 -19.26 34.38 -12.18
C PHE A 140 -18.10 33.94 -11.30
N ILE A 141 -17.23 34.86 -10.88
CA ILE A 141 -16.08 34.55 -10.02
C ILE A 141 -16.53 33.95 -8.67
N LEU A 142 -17.54 34.54 -8.03
CA LEU A 142 -18.10 34.03 -6.78
C LEU A 142 -18.68 32.63 -6.95
N SER A 143 -19.38 32.36 -8.07
CA SER A 143 -19.94 31.03 -8.35
C SER A 143 -18.85 29.96 -8.51
N VAL A 144 -17.76 30.28 -9.20
CA VAL A 144 -16.61 29.38 -9.37
C VAL A 144 -15.90 29.15 -8.05
N MET A 145 -15.70 30.20 -7.25
CA MET A 145 -15.10 30.08 -5.91
C MET A 145 -15.96 29.19 -5.00
N LEU A 146 -17.28 29.39 -5.00
CA LEU A 146 -18.22 28.56 -4.26
C LEU A 146 -18.19 27.11 -4.73
N ALA A 147 -18.14 26.86 -6.04
CA ALA A 147 -18.03 25.52 -6.62
C ALA A 147 -16.75 24.81 -6.16
N VAL A 148 -15.60 25.50 -6.16
CA VAL A 148 -14.34 24.95 -5.64
C VAL A 148 -14.45 24.61 -4.14
N ALA A 149 -15.08 25.50 -3.35
CA ALA A 149 -15.28 25.27 -1.92
C ALA A 149 -16.18 24.05 -1.66
N LEU A 150 -17.35 23.98 -2.30
CA LEU A 150 -18.27 22.84 -2.21
C LEU A 150 -17.63 21.55 -2.70
N GLY A 151 -16.93 21.59 -3.83
CA GLY A 151 -16.22 20.44 -4.38
C GLY A 151 -15.19 19.89 -3.40
N ARG A 152 -14.47 20.78 -2.68
CA ARG A 152 -13.49 20.36 -1.65
C ARG A 152 -14.16 19.72 -0.43
N LEU A 153 -15.30 20.26 0.01
CA LEU A 153 -16.06 19.70 1.14
C LEU A 153 -16.59 18.30 0.80
N LEU A 154 -17.26 18.15 -0.35
CA LEU A 154 -17.78 16.87 -0.83
C LEU A 154 -16.66 15.86 -1.06
N ALA A 155 -15.57 16.26 -1.70
CA ALA A 155 -14.43 15.38 -1.93
C ALA A 155 -13.84 14.85 -0.61
N ARG A 156 -13.74 15.69 0.41
CA ARG A 156 -13.29 15.26 1.75
C ARG A 156 -14.27 14.30 2.39
N GLN A 157 -15.56 14.60 2.34
CA GLN A 157 -16.59 13.78 2.97
C GLN A 157 -16.71 12.39 2.33
N VAL A 158 -16.71 12.30 0.99
CA VAL A 158 -16.88 11.03 0.28
C VAL A 158 -15.59 10.20 0.25
N MET A 159 -14.41 10.82 0.12
CA MET A 159 -13.15 10.08 0.03
C MET A 159 -12.51 9.73 1.37
N ALA A 160 -12.86 10.43 2.45
CA ALA A 160 -12.33 10.13 3.79
C ALA A 160 -12.50 8.67 4.22
N PRO A 161 -13.69 8.05 4.14
CA PRO A 161 -13.87 6.65 4.57
C PRO A 161 -13.06 5.67 3.70
N VAL A 162 -12.98 5.89 2.38
CA VAL A 162 -12.17 5.05 1.47
C VAL A 162 -10.68 5.15 1.79
N ILE A 163 -10.17 6.35 2.04
CA ILE A 163 -8.75 6.56 2.40
C ILE A 163 -8.44 5.93 3.76
N ARG A 164 -9.36 6.04 4.73
CA ARG A 164 -9.23 5.38 6.04
C ARG A 164 -9.18 3.86 5.89
N LEU A 165 -10.09 3.27 5.12
CA LEU A 165 -10.14 1.82 4.88
C LEU A 165 -8.86 1.34 4.20
N ALA A 166 -8.42 2.02 3.15
CA ALA A 166 -7.16 1.71 2.47
C ALA A 166 -5.95 1.83 3.41
N GLY A 167 -5.94 2.83 4.30
CA GLY A 167 -4.93 2.99 5.34
C GLY A 167 -4.93 1.82 6.34
N GLN A 168 -6.11 1.43 6.83
CA GLN A 168 -6.27 0.31 7.76
C GLN A 168 -5.85 -1.03 7.15
N VAL A 169 -6.12 -1.25 5.86
CA VAL A 169 -5.70 -2.46 5.13
C VAL A 169 -4.18 -2.47 4.91
N ARG A 170 -3.58 -1.36 4.47
CA ARG A 170 -2.13 -1.30 4.15
C ARG A 170 -1.21 -1.54 5.34
N HIS A 171 -1.65 -1.23 6.56
CA HIS A 171 -0.83 -1.42 7.77
C HIS A 171 -1.15 -2.75 8.49
N ARG A 172 -2.00 -3.61 7.89
CA ARG A 172 -2.50 -4.84 8.51
C ARG A 172 -1.59 -6.05 8.29
N ASP A 173 -0.59 -5.94 7.42
CA ASP A 173 0.32 -7.03 7.06
C ASP A 173 1.08 -7.62 8.26
N GLN A 174 1.19 -6.87 9.37
CA GLN A 174 1.91 -7.28 10.58
C GLN A 174 1.02 -7.86 11.69
N LEU A 175 -0.32 -7.78 11.58
CA LEU A 175 -1.24 -8.11 12.69
C LEU A 175 -2.41 -9.01 12.26
N ILE A 176 -2.18 -9.89 11.27
CA ILE A 176 -3.21 -10.78 10.72
C ILE A 176 -3.92 -11.58 11.83
N ALA A 177 -3.25 -11.96 12.92
CA ALA A 177 -3.83 -12.80 13.97
C ALA A 177 -4.86 -12.12 14.88
N LEU A 178 -4.71 -10.83 15.21
CA LEU A 178 -5.49 -10.19 16.30
C LEU A 178 -6.31 -8.96 15.88
N ALA A 179 -6.21 -8.55 14.63
CA ALA A 179 -6.77 -7.25 14.27
C ALA A 179 -8.32 -7.31 14.18
N PRO A 180 -9.03 -6.35 14.82
CA PRO A 180 -10.50 -6.33 14.97
C PRO A 180 -11.22 -6.01 13.65
N ALA A 181 -12.41 -6.54 13.42
CA ALA A 181 -13.19 -6.37 12.18
C ALA A 181 -13.26 -4.89 11.75
N LEU A 182 -13.14 -4.64 10.44
CA LEU A 182 -13.18 -3.30 9.86
C LEU A 182 -14.62 -2.81 9.72
N HIS A 183 -15.54 -3.69 9.33
CA HIS A 183 -16.94 -3.37 9.05
C HIS A 183 -17.65 -2.49 10.09
N PRO A 184 -17.50 -2.73 11.42
CA PRO A 184 -18.21 -1.93 12.43
C PRO A 184 -17.86 -0.43 12.44
N ASP A 185 -16.73 -0.03 11.86
CA ASP A 185 -16.28 1.36 11.79
C ASP A 185 -16.86 2.14 10.59
N TYR A 186 -17.62 1.47 9.71
CA TYR A 186 -18.17 2.02 8.48
C TYR A 186 -19.70 1.92 8.46
N ALA A 187 -20.34 2.80 7.69
CA ALA A 187 -21.78 2.79 7.49
C ALA A 187 -22.19 1.62 6.55
N ASP A 188 -23.47 1.24 6.57
CA ASP A 188 -24.04 0.24 5.63
C ASP A 188 -24.24 0.84 4.22
N ASP A 189 -23.16 1.33 3.62
CA ASP A 189 -23.07 1.84 2.24
C ASP A 189 -22.06 1.02 1.42
N GLU A 190 -21.71 1.48 0.21
CA GLU A 190 -20.75 0.78 -0.65
C GLU A 190 -19.35 0.64 0.00
N VAL A 191 -18.97 1.56 0.89
CA VAL A 191 -17.70 1.46 1.62
C VAL A 191 -17.80 0.44 2.74
N GLY A 192 -18.95 0.36 3.42
CA GLY A 192 -19.26 -0.72 4.37
C GLY A 192 -19.23 -2.11 3.74
N GLU A 193 -19.88 -2.29 2.59
CA GLU A 193 -19.89 -3.57 1.86
C GLU A 193 -18.47 -4.00 1.45
N LEU A 194 -17.63 -3.04 1.05
CA LEU A 194 -16.22 -3.29 0.78
C LEU A 194 -15.47 -3.72 2.04
N ALA A 195 -15.70 -3.05 3.18
CA ALA A 195 -15.11 -3.44 4.47
C ALA A 195 -15.54 -4.86 4.90
N LEU A 196 -16.82 -5.21 4.70
CA LEU A 196 -17.33 -6.56 4.96
C LEU A 196 -16.62 -7.62 4.11
N SER A 197 -16.48 -7.34 2.81
CA SER A 197 -15.82 -8.24 1.86
C SER A 197 -14.34 -8.46 2.21
N PHE A 198 -13.66 -7.42 2.69
CA PHE A 198 -12.30 -7.52 3.23
C PHE A 198 -12.25 -8.38 4.49
N ASP A 199 -13.14 -8.16 5.46
CA ASP A 199 -13.21 -8.95 6.69
C ASP A 199 -13.47 -10.44 6.40
N GLN A 200 -14.38 -10.76 5.48
CA GLN A 200 -14.64 -12.14 5.05
C GLN A 200 -13.42 -12.79 4.39
N THR A 201 -12.72 -12.06 3.51
CA THR A 201 -11.52 -12.57 2.84
C THR A 201 -10.39 -12.82 3.83
N LEU A 202 -10.17 -11.89 4.77
CA LEU A 202 -9.22 -12.05 5.87
C LEU A 202 -9.60 -13.23 6.77
N GLY A 203 -10.90 -13.40 7.07
CA GLY A 203 -11.42 -14.53 7.83
C GLY A 203 -11.10 -15.87 7.18
N ARG A 204 -11.36 -16.00 5.87
CA ARG A 204 -11.02 -17.22 5.09
C ARG A 204 -9.52 -17.48 5.08
N LEU A 205 -8.69 -16.45 4.86
CA LEU A 205 -7.24 -16.59 4.88
C LEU A 205 -6.74 -17.05 6.26
N ARG A 206 -7.28 -16.47 7.34
CA ARG A 206 -6.97 -16.89 8.73
C ARG A 206 -7.33 -18.36 8.94
N GLU A 207 -8.51 -18.78 8.49
CA GLU A 207 -8.95 -20.17 8.63
C GLU A 207 -8.04 -21.12 7.84
N THR A 208 -7.66 -20.77 6.61
CA THR A 208 -6.72 -21.57 5.80
C THR A 208 -5.35 -21.68 6.48
N LEU A 209 -4.79 -20.57 6.97
CA LEU A 209 -3.52 -20.56 7.68
C LEU A 209 -3.60 -21.37 8.98
N ASN A 210 -4.70 -21.28 9.73
CA ASN A 210 -4.89 -22.05 10.95
C ASN A 210 -5.02 -23.56 10.66
N ARG A 211 -5.70 -23.93 9.59
CA ARG A 211 -5.78 -25.34 9.13
C ARG A 211 -4.41 -25.88 8.73
N GLU A 212 -3.60 -25.10 8.01
CA GLU A 212 -2.24 -25.47 7.63
C GLU A 212 -1.33 -25.69 8.87
N LYS A 213 -1.49 -24.84 9.89
CA LYS A 213 -0.80 -24.97 11.19
C LYS A 213 -1.21 -26.24 11.93
N LEU A 214 -2.51 -26.46 12.13
CA LEU A 214 -3.03 -27.65 12.80
C LEU A 214 -2.63 -28.94 12.07
N PHE A 215 -2.69 -28.93 10.73
CA PHE A 215 -2.26 -30.06 9.90
C PHE A 215 -0.79 -30.44 10.17
N THR A 216 0.10 -29.47 10.32
CA THR A 216 1.52 -29.75 10.60
C THR A 216 1.70 -30.42 11.97
N SER A 217 0.94 -30.00 12.99
CA SER A 217 1.00 -30.62 14.32
C SER A 217 0.41 -32.03 14.32
N ASP A 218 -0.76 -32.22 13.71
CA ASP A 218 -1.48 -33.49 13.71
C ASP A 218 -0.72 -34.56 12.91
N VAL A 219 -0.19 -34.20 11.73
CA VAL A 219 0.65 -35.09 10.93
C VAL A 219 1.90 -35.54 11.70
N SER A 220 2.44 -34.71 12.59
CA SER A 220 3.57 -35.08 13.44
C SER A 220 3.26 -36.27 14.34
N HIS A 221 2.08 -36.25 14.97
CA HIS A 221 1.66 -37.29 15.89
C HIS A 221 1.23 -38.55 15.15
N GLU A 222 0.48 -38.39 14.05
CA GLU A 222 0.00 -39.51 13.24
C GLU A 222 1.12 -40.26 12.52
N LEU A 223 2.25 -39.62 12.20
CA LEU A 223 3.42 -40.30 11.63
C LEU A 223 4.35 -40.92 12.69
N ARG A 224 4.42 -40.35 13.91
CA ARG A 224 5.29 -40.86 14.98
C ARG A 224 4.85 -42.25 15.47
N THR A 225 3.55 -42.44 15.63
CA THR A 225 2.95 -43.69 16.13
C THR A 225 3.28 -44.92 15.26
N PRO A 226 3.02 -44.93 13.94
CA PRO A 226 3.34 -46.08 13.09
C PRO A 226 4.86 -46.34 13.00
N LEU A 227 5.70 -45.30 13.02
CA LEU A 227 7.16 -45.46 13.03
C LEU A 227 7.66 -46.07 14.35
N MET A 228 7.05 -45.71 15.48
CA MET A 228 7.35 -46.32 16.78
C MET A 228 6.95 -47.80 16.82
N ILE A 229 5.78 -48.15 16.27
CA ILE A 229 5.32 -49.55 16.17
C ILE A 229 6.26 -50.37 15.28
N LEU A 230 6.71 -49.80 14.14
CA LEU A 230 7.68 -50.44 13.26
C LEU A 230 9.03 -50.66 13.95
N ALA A 231 9.53 -49.66 14.69
CA ALA A 231 10.77 -49.78 15.46
C ALA A 231 10.67 -50.87 16.53
N SER A 232 9.59 -50.87 17.32
CA SER A 232 9.35 -51.88 18.36
C SER A 232 9.24 -53.29 17.79
N SER A 233 8.53 -53.46 16.67
CA SER A 233 8.44 -54.74 15.96
C SER A 233 9.81 -55.24 15.49
N CYS A 234 10.66 -54.34 14.98
CA CYS A 234 12.02 -54.69 14.60
C CYS A 234 12.88 -55.10 15.80
N GLU A 235 12.77 -54.40 16.93
CA GLU A 235 13.46 -54.75 18.18
C GLU A 235 13.06 -56.14 18.69
N LEU A 236 11.75 -56.44 18.70
CA LEU A 236 11.24 -57.76 19.09
C LEU A 236 11.73 -58.88 18.17
N LEU A 237 11.76 -58.64 16.86
CA LEU A 237 12.27 -59.61 15.90
C LEU A 237 13.78 -59.85 16.07
N LEU A 238 14.56 -58.80 16.34
CA LEU A 238 16.00 -58.92 16.59
C LEU A 238 16.33 -59.59 17.92
N ALA A 239 15.44 -59.50 18.90
CA ALA A 239 15.56 -60.19 20.18
C ALA A 239 15.22 -61.69 20.09
N ASN A 240 14.61 -62.16 18.99
CA ASN A 240 14.25 -63.56 18.80
C ASN A 240 15.48 -64.40 18.38
N PRO A 241 15.97 -65.34 19.22
CA PRO A 241 17.15 -66.15 18.92
C PRO A 241 16.93 -67.19 17.80
N SER A 242 15.68 -67.44 17.39
CA SER A 242 15.35 -68.37 16.30
C SER A 242 15.41 -67.75 14.89
N LEU A 243 15.72 -66.45 14.79
CA LEU A 243 15.77 -65.73 13.52
C LEU A 243 17.04 -66.09 12.73
N ASP A 244 16.90 -66.53 11.48
CA ASP A 244 18.04 -66.86 10.63
C ASP A 244 18.84 -65.61 10.21
N GLN A 245 20.13 -65.78 9.91
CA GLN A 245 21.06 -64.69 9.65
C GLN A 245 20.63 -63.78 8.49
N ARG A 246 19.98 -64.33 7.46
CA ARG A 246 19.49 -63.53 6.31
C ARG A 246 18.31 -62.66 6.75
N SER A 247 17.35 -63.22 7.49
CA SER A 247 16.23 -62.45 8.06
C SER A 247 16.71 -61.41 9.07
N THR A 248 17.70 -61.71 9.91
CA THR A 248 18.32 -60.72 10.81
C THR A 248 18.86 -59.52 10.04
N GLN A 249 19.55 -59.74 8.90
CA GLN A 249 20.03 -58.64 8.07
C GLN A 249 18.88 -57.82 7.45
N GLN A 250 17.78 -58.45 7.04
CA GLN A 250 16.62 -57.73 6.52
C GLN A 250 15.93 -56.90 7.60
N VAL A 251 15.74 -57.44 8.81
CA VAL A 251 15.15 -56.71 9.94
C VAL A 251 16.03 -55.52 10.32
N LYS A 252 17.37 -55.68 10.35
CA LYS A 252 18.30 -54.56 10.56
C LYS A 252 18.17 -53.47 9.48
N ARG A 253 17.94 -53.85 8.21
CA ARG A 253 17.68 -52.89 7.12
C ARG A 253 16.36 -52.15 7.31
N ILE A 254 15.28 -52.84 7.70
CA ILE A 254 13.97 -52.23 7.97
C ILE A 254 14.05 -51.28 9.18
N ALA A 255 14.71 -51.71 10.27
CA ALA A 255 14.92 -50.88 11.44
C ALA A 255 15.67 -49.59 11.08
N ARG A 256 16.71 -49.71 10.25
CA ARG A 256 17.45 -48.55 9.72
C ARG A 256 16.54 -47.63 8.90
N ALA A 257 15.80 -48.17 7.93
CA ALA A 257 14.86 -47.43 7.08
C ALA A 257 13.80 -46.67 7.90
N SER A 258 13.24 -47.30 8.94
CA SER A 258 12.27 -46.70 9.85
C SER A 258 12.87 -45.53 10.65
N ALA A 259 14.11 -45.68 11.11
CA ALA A 259 14.83 -44.60 11.78
C ALA A 259 15.09 -43.40 10.84
N GLU A 260 15.34 -43.63 9.54
CA GLU A 260 15.51 -42.54 8.55
C GLU A 260 14.22 -41.77 8.35
N MET A 261 13.12 -42.48 8.16
CA MET A 261 11.80 -41.86 8.02
C MET A 261 11.45 -41.03 9.24
N ARG A 262 11.74 -41.51 10.45
CA ARG A 262 11.50 -40.75 11.69
C ARG A 262 12.29 -39.44 11.71
N GLN A 263 13.59 -39.48 11.43
CA GLN A 263 14.43 -38.30 11.47
C GLN A 263 14.06 -37.28 10.37
N LEU A 264 13.68 -37.74 9.17
CA LEU A 264 13.20 -36.89 8.08
C LEU A 264 11.87 -36.21 8.41
N VAL A 265 10.92 -36.98 8.94
CA VAL A 265 9.61 -36.48 9.35
C VAL A 265 9.78 -35.44 10.45
N GLU A 266 10.53 -35.74 11.51
CA GLU A 266 10.83 -34.78 12.59
C GLU A 266 11.49 -33.49 12.05
N THR A 267 12.40 -33.61 11.09
CA THR A 267 13.05 -32.47 10.43
C THR A 267 12.05 -31.61 9.65
N PHE A 268 11.23 -32.21 8.79
CA PHE A 268 10.27 -31.46 7.98
C PHE A 268 9.23 -30.76 8.84
N LEU A 269 8.77 -31.41 9.91
CA LEU A 269 7.81 -30.84 10.83
C LEU A 269 8.42 -29.72 11.69
N MET A 270 9.70 -29.85 12.05
CA MET A 270 10.44 -28.78 12.72
C MET A 270 10.64 -27.55 11.81
N LEU A 271 10.89 -27.76 10.52
CA LEU A 271 11.03 -26.68 9.53
C LEU A 271 9.69 -26.06 9.10
N ALA A 272 8.59 -26.83 9.16
CA ALA A 272 7.25 -26.36 8.81
C ALA A 272 6.58 -25.56 9.94
N ARG A 273 7.07 -25.67 11.19
CA ARG A 273 6.59 -24.84 12.31
C ARG A 273 7.08 -23.41 12.16
N LYS A 274 6.15 -22.45 12.20
CA LYS A 274 6.48 -21.02 12.20
C LYS A 274 7.07 -20.60 13.56
N PRO A 275 8.06 -19.68 13.59
CA PRO A 275 8.67 -19.17 14.82
C PRO A 275 7.65 -18.60 15.83
N GLU A 276 6.52 -18.07 15.36
CA GLU A 276 5.48 -17.45 16.19
C GLU A 276 4.71 -18.42 17.10
N GLU A 277 4.76 -19.73 16.82
CA GLU A 277 4.11 -20.78 17.64
C GLU A 277 5.04 -21.36 18.70
N LEU A 278 6.35 -21.15 18.55
CA LEU A 278 7.31 -21.28 19.63
C LEU A 278 7.19 -19.97 20.39
N GLY A 279 6.19 -19.86 21.27
CA GLY A 279 5.95 -18.65 22.05
C GLY A 279 7.27 -18.08 22.57
N THR A 280 7.35 -16.75 22.72
CA THR A 280 8.55 -15.96 23.11
C THR A 280 9.35 -16.56 24.29
N GLU A 281 8.75 -17.49 25.03
CA GLU A 281 9.33 -18.35 26.07
C GLU A 281 10.26 -19.49 25.59
N SER A 282 10.28 -19.87 24.31
CA SER A 282 11.13 -20.95 23.77
C SER A 282 12.47 -20.44 23.25
N THR A 283 12.91 -19.27 23.72
CA THR A 283 14.24 -18.75 23.44
C THR A 283 15.19 -19.15 24.57
N CYS A 284 16.47 -19.36 24.28
CA CYS A 284 17.44 -19.84 25.25
C CYS A 284 18.80 -19.19 25.01
N THR A 285 19.64 -19.16 26.05
CA THR A 285 21.04 -18.73 25.86
C THR A 285 21.86 -19.92 25.37
N LEU A 286 22.95 -19.63 24.66
CA LEU A 286 23.87 -20.66 24.19
C LEU A 286 24.37 -21.55 25.35
N LYS A 287 24.63 -20.93 26.50
CA LYS A 287 25.06 -21.61 27.72
C LYS A 287 24.03 -22.61 28.25
N SER A 288 22.76 -22.21 28.34
CA SER A 288 21.73 -23.10 28.91
C SER A 288 21.56 -24.39 28.11
N ILE A 289 21.65 -24.32 26.78
CA ILE A 289 21.56 -25.51 25.93
C ILE A 289 22.84 -26.33 26.01
N ALA A 290 24.00 -25.68 26.02
CA ALA A 290 25.28 -26.38 26.17
C ALA A 290 25.33 -27.18 27.47
N ASP A 291 24.92 -26.58 28.60
CA ASP A 291 24.88 -27.26 29.89
C ASP A 291 23.97 -28.50 29.85
N ALA A 292 22.75 -28.38 29.28
CA ALA A 292 21.84 -29.51 29.11
C ALA A 292 22.40 -30.61 28.18
N GLN A 293 23.08 -30.24 27.09
CA GLN A 293 23.72 -31.20 26.19
C GLN A 293 24.93 -31.87 26.83
N VAL A 294 25.68 -31.17 27.67
CA VAL A 294 26.82 -31.70 28.43
C VAL A 294 26.36 -32.77 29.42
N GLU A 295 25.21 -32.61 30.08
CA GLU A 295 24.67 -33.64 30.97
C GLU A 295 24.35 -34.95 30.23
N ILE A 296 23.73 -34.84 29.06
CA ILE A 296 23.34 -36.00 28.23
C ILE A 296 24.57 -36.63 27.57
N TRP A 297 25.27 -35.86 26.74
CA TRP A 297 26.35 -36.37 25.89
C TRP A 297 27.64 -36.55 26.67
N GLY A 298 27.94 -35.69 27.63
CA GLY A 298 29.14 -35.84 28.46
C GLY A 298 29.13 -37.17 29.22
N ARG A 299 27.96 -37.65 29.66
CA ARG A 299 27.82 -38.99 30.23
C ARG A 299 28.09 -40.08 29.19
N LEU A 300 27.40 -40.06 28.06
CA LEU A 300 27.54 -41.08 26.99
C LEU A 300 28.96 -41.16 26.39
N ILE A 301 29.63 -40.02 26.26
CA ILE A 301 31.01 -39.92 25.75
C ILE A 301 31.99 -40.54 26.75
N ARG A 302 31.85 -40.23 28.04
CA ARG A 302 32.68 -40.83 29.09
C ARG A 302 32.42 -42.33 29.27
N GLU A 303 31.17 -42.78 29.14
CA GLU A 303 30.82 -44.20 29.16
C GLU A 303 31.43 -44.98 27.98
N LYS A 304 31.67 -44.32 26.84
CA LYS A 304 32.42 -44.89 25.69
C LYS A 304 33.94 -44.93 25.95
N GLY A 305 34.44 -44.37 27.05
CA GLY A 305 35.87 -44.29 27.37
C GLY A 305 36.61 -43.12 26.73
N LEU A 306 35.88 -42.12 26.21
CA LEU A 306 36.45 -40.90 25.63
C LEU A 306 36.55 -39.79 26.69
N GLU A 307 37.55 -38.91 26.53
CA GLU A 307 37.64 -37.68 27.30
C GLU A 307 36.62 -36.65 26.79
N PHE A 308 35.81 -36.07 27.67
CA PHE A 308 34.88 -35.00 27.32
C PHE A 308 35.33 -33.68 27.95
N ILE A 309 35.63 -32.68 27.13
CA ILE A 309 36.14 -31.37 27.54
C ILE A 309 35.07 -30.32 27.27
N TYR A 310 34.62 -29.59 28.30
CA TYR A 310 33.66 -28.50 28.16
C TYR A 310 34.29 -27.17 28.59
N GLU A 311 34.35 -26.21 27.67
CA GLU A 311 34.99 -24.90 27.86
C GLU A 311 34.01 -23.76 27.57
N PRO A 312 33.29 -23.26 28.60
CA PRO A 312 32.38 -22.12 28.44
C PRO A 312 33.15 -20.78 28.51
N GLN A 313 33.99 -20.48 27.51
CA GLN A 313 34.90 -19.32 27.55
C GLN A 313 34.17 -17.97 27.60
N LEU A 314 33.23 -17.73 26.67
CA LEU A 314 32.47 -16.48 26.60
C LEU A 314 31.08 -16.77 26.06
N ALA A 315 30.10 -17.18 26.87
CA ALA A 315 28.73 -17.32 26.35
C ALA A 315 28.03 -15.96 26.36
N GLY A 316 27.63 -15.46 25.18
CA GLY A 316 26.82 -14.24 25.07
C GLY A 316 25.45 -14.39 25.75
N THR A 317 24.82 -13.27 26.08
CA THR A 317 23.44 -13.22 26.61
C THR A 317 22.38 -13.24 25.51
N THR A 318 22.81 -13.30 24.24
CA THR A 318 21.94 -13.41 23.06
C THR A 318 21.04 -14.64 23.18
N ARG A 319 19.76 -14.46 22.87
CA ARG A 319 18.75 -15.52 22.93
C ARG A 319 18.49 -16.07 21.54
N TYR A 320 18.45 -17.40 21.43
CA TYR A 320 18.22 -18.15 20.20
C TYR A 320 17.05 -19.11 20.36
N ASP A 321 16.49 -19.58 19.26
CA ASP A 321 15.46 -20.62 19.27
C ASP A 321 15.98 -21.92 19.89
N LEU A 322 15.32 -22.36 20.96
CA LEU A 322 15.69 -23.56 21.73
C LEU A 322 15.69 -24.81 20.86
N THR A 323 14.67 -24.99 20.02
CA THR A 323 14.49 -26.24 19.26
C THR A 323 15.58 -26.38 18.21
N PHE A 324 15.87 -25.29 17.49
CA PHE A 324 16.91 -25.29 16.47
C PHE A 324 18.31 -25.42 17.07
N LEU A 325 18.61 -24.69 18.15
CA LEU A 325 19.93 -24.75 18.78
C LEU A 325 20.20 -26.12 19.40
N GLN A 326 19.21 -26.71 20.09
CA GLN A 326 19.30 -28.05 20.65
C GLN A 326 19.53 -29.10 19.56
N SER A 327 18.82 -28.99 18.43
CA SER A 327 18.95 -29.91 17.30
C SER A 327 20.34 -29.82 16.66
N VAL A 328 20.85 -28.62 16.38
CA VAL A 328 22.17 -28.45 15.77
C VAL A 328 23.28 -28.97 16.69
N MET A 329 23.29 -28.54 17.96
CA MET A 329 24.32 -28.93 18.91
C MET A 329 24.30 -30.44 19.20
N GLY A 330 23.10 -31.01 19.40
CA GLY A 330 22.92 -32.44 19.63
C GLY A 330 23.35 -33.30 18.44
N ASN A 331 23.10 -32.86 17.20
CA ASN A 331 23.57 -33.57 16.01
C ASN A 331 25.10 -33.56 15.88
N LEU A 332 25.75 -32.44 16.20
CA LEU A 332 27.22 -32.34 16.15
C LEU A 332 27.88 -33.19 17.24
N LEU A 333 27.36 -33.15 18.48
CA LEU A 333 27.86 -33.98 19.58
C LEU A 333 27.63 -35.48 19.32
N ARG A 334 26.48 -35.84 18.76
CA ARG A 334 26.21 -37.22 18.33
C ARG A 334 27.22 -37.69 17.29
N ASN A 335 27.52 -36.86 16.29
CA ASN A 335 28.53 -37.18 15.28
C ASN A 335 29.91 -37.38 15.93
N ALA A 336 30.33 -36.47 16.82
CA ALA A 336 31.60 -36.59 17.52
C ALA A 336 31.69 -37.88 18.36
N TRP A 337 30.64 -38.21 19.12
CA TRP A 337 30.55 -39.47 19.87
C TRP A 337 30.63 -40.70 18.97
N HIS A 338 30.03 -40.62 17.79
CA HIS A 338 29.93 -41.76 16.88
C HIS A 338 31.24 -42.08 16.16
N TYR A 339 31.94 -41.06 15.67
CA TYR A 339 33.13 -41.22 14.81
C TYR A 339 34.47 -41.12 15.57
N THR A 340 34.43 -41.05 16.90
CA THR A 340 35.62 -41.06 17.77
C THR A 340 35.65 -42.36 18.57
N ASP A 341 36.67 -43.18 18.35
CA ASP A 341 36.85 -44.45 19.07
C ASP A 341 37.77 -44.32 20.28
N GLN A 342 38.80 -43.48 20.18
CA GLN A 342 39.72 -43.14 21.27
C GLN A 342 40.11 -41.66 21.19
N GLY A 343 40.43 -41.07 22.34
CA GLY A 343 40.83 -39.66 22.46
C GLY A 343 39.73 -38.82 23.11
N PHE A 344 39.37 -37.69 22.49
CA PHE A 344 38.52 -36.68 23.13
C PHE A 344 37.44 -36.09 22.21
N VAL A 345 36.41 -35.56 22.86
CA VAL A 345 35.41 -34.66 22.26
C VAL A 345 35.40 -33.37 23.08
N ARG A 346 35.54 -32.22 22.42
CA ARG A 346 35.55 -30.90 23.06
C ARG A 346 34.36 -30.06 22.60
N LEU A 347 33.66 -29.44 23.54
CA LEU A 347 32.66 -28.40 23.30
C LEU A 347 33.16 -27.07 23.86
N THR A 348 33.38 -26.08 23.00
CA THR A 348 33.82 -24.74 23.39
C THR A 348 32.73 -23.71 23.05
N LEU A 349 32.36 -22.87 24.01
CA LEU A 349 31.42 -21.77 23.79
C LEU A 349 32.16 -20.44 23.63
N LEU A 350 31.78 -19.72 22.59
CA LEU A 350 32.22 -18.37 22.25
C LEU A 350 31.01 -17.43 22.21
N LYS A 351 31.24 -16.11 22.08
CA LYS A 351 30.22 -15.07 22.33
C LYS A 351 28.91 -15.33 21.57
N ASP A 352 29.01 -15.55 20.27
CA ASP A 352 27.89 -15.81 19.37
C ASP A 352 28.17 -17.03 18.49
N SER A 353 28.95 -17.99 19.00
CA SER A 353 29.30 -19.21 18.27
C SER A 353 29.66 -20.34 19.21
N PHE A 354 29.57 -21.59 18.74
CA PHE A 354 30.11 -22.73 19.47
C PHE A 354 30.93 -23.62 18.55
N VAL A 355 31.87 -24.34 19.15
CA VAL A 355 32.78 -25.24 18.46
C VAL A 355 32.65 -26.63 19.05
N VAL A 356 32.44 -27.62 18.20
CA VAL A 356 32.53 -29.04 18.55
C VAL A 356 33.75 -29.63 17.85
N GLU A 357 34.69 -30.12 18.64
CA GLU A 357 35.89 -30.79 18.14
C GLU A 357 35.90 -32.25 18.54
N ASP A 358 36.45 -33.09 17.67
CA ASP A 358 36.69 -34.50 17.95
C ASP A 358 38.08 -34.93 17.46
N SER A 359 38.62 -35.99 18.06
CA SER A 359 39.85 -36.66 17.62
C SER A 359 39.58 -37.93 16.80
N GLY A 360 38.44 -37.97 16.10
CA GLY A 360 38.01 -39.12 15.31
C GLY A 360 38.79 -39.27 14.00
N ILE A 361 38.23 -40.08 13.10
CA ILE A 361 38.84 -40.40 11.78
C ILE A 361 39.05 -39.19 10.85
N GLY A 362 38.43 -38.04 11.15
CA GLY A 362 38.46 -36.86 10.30
C GLY A 362 37.62 -37.01 9.02
N ILE A 363 37.46 -35.90 8.30
CA ILE A 363 36.78 -35.86 6.99
C ILE A 363 37.79 -35.33 5.95
N PRO A 364 38.04 -36.08 4.85
CA PRO A 364 38.90 -35.61 3.76
C PRO A 364 38.40 -34.30 3.16
N GLU A 365 39.33 -33.42 2.75
CA GLU A 365 39.03 -32.09 2.21
C GLU A 365 38.03 -32.12 1.04
N GLU A 366 38.25 -33.05 0.11
CA GLU A 366 37.42 -33.25 -1.07
C GLU A 366 35.96 -33.59 -0.76
N LYS A 367 35.69 -34.13 0.43
CA LYS A 367 34.36 -34.59 0.84
C LYS A 367 33.62 -33.61 1.77
N ARG A 368 34.28 -32.57 2.28
CA ARG A 368 33.69 -31.66 3.28
C ARG A 368 32.38 -31.02 2.80
N HIS A 369 32.36 -30.51 1.58
CA HIS A 369 31.15 -29.89 1.02
C HIS A 369 30.03 -30.92 0.76
N ALA A 370 30.39 -32.13 0.33
CA ALA A 370 29.44 -33.20 0.06
C ALA A 370 28.81 -33.75 1.35
N MET A 371 29.52 -33.75 2.48
CA MET A 371 28.98 -34.24 3.77
C MET A 371 27.78 -33.45 4.30
N PHE A 372 27.57 -32.22 3.82
CA PHE A 372 26.37 -31.43 4.14
C PHE A 372 25.18 -31.74 3.23
N GLN A 373 25.37 -32.56 2.18
CA GLN A 373 24.27 -33.05 1.36
C GLN A 373 23.55 -34.23 2.05
N PRO A 374 22.22 -34.35 1.88
CA PRO A 374 21.48 -35.50 2.39
C PRO A 374 22.06 -36.83 1.88
N PHE A 375 22.12 -37.84 2.75
CA PHE A 375 22.52 -39.21 2.44
C PHE A 375 24.00 -39.43 2.06
N VAL A 376 24.86 -38.42 2.19
CA VAL A 376 26.31 -38.55 1.91
C VAL A 376 27.05 -39.07 3.16
N ARG A 377 27.99 -40.00 2.94
CA ARG A 377 28.84 -40.63 3.97
C ARG A 377 30.31 -40.61 3.55
N GLY A 378 31.22 -40.75 4.52
CA GLY A 378 32.64 -41.03 4.26
C GLY A 378 32.86 -42.44 3.72
N ASP A 379 34.03 -42.71 3.13
CA ASP A 379 34.34 -44.02 2.50
C ASP A 379 34.30 -45.21 3.47
N GLU A 380 34.35 -44.99 4.78
CA GLU A 380 34.31 -46.07 5.76
C GLU A 380 32.89 -46.34 6.28
N GLN A 381 32.39 -47.55 6.02
CA GLN A 381 31.09 -48.09 6.42
C GLN A 381 30.84 -48.23 7.93
N ARG A 382 31.72 -47.69 8.79
CA ARG A 382 31.74 -47.97 10.23
C ARG A 382 30.68 -47.26 11.07
N GLY A 383 29.94 -46.30 10.51
CA GLY A 383 28.90 -45.61 11.27
C GLY A 383 27.52 -46.28 11.24
N GLU A 384 26.84 -46.41 12.38
CA GLU A 384 25.38 -46.43 12.51
C GLU A 384 24.83 -44.99 12.53
N GLY A 385 24.61 -44.42 11.34
CA GLY A 385 24.09 -43.06 11.18
C GLY A 385 23.88 -42.71 9.71
N LEU A 386 22.76 -42.07 9.39
CA LEU A 386 22.18 -42.05 8.04
C LEU A 386 22.75 -41.00 7.09
N GLY A 387 23.81 -40.28 7.49
CA GLY A 387 24.31 -39.11 6.75
C GLY A 387 23.36 -37.91 6.79
N LEU A 388 22.25 -37.99 7.54
CA LEU A 388 21.25 -36.92 7.61
C LEU A 388 21.62 -35.82 8.63
N GLY A 389 22.41 -36.14 9.66
CA GLY A 389 22.71 -35.21 10.76
C GLY A 389 23.36 -33.91 10.31
N LEU A 390 24.38 -33.97 9.44
CA LEU A 390 25.05 -32.77 8.91
C LEU A 390 24.18 -32.01 7.91
N SER A 391 23.39 -32.71 7.09
CA SER A 391 22.42 -32.06 6.21
C SER A 391 21.32 -31.30 6.98
N LEU A 392 20.93 -31.81 8.14
CA LEU A 392 20.00 -31.16 9.06
C LEU A 392 20.62 -29.91 9.66
N VAL A 393 21.87 -30.00 10.14
CA VAL A 393 22.63 -28.83 10.61
C VAL A 393 22.69 -27.75 9.52
N GLN A 394 23.03 -28.11 8.28
CA GLN A 394 23.08 -27.16 7.16
C GLN A 394 21.73 -26.48 6.92
N ARG A 395 20.62 -27.25 6.93
CA ARG A 395 19.26 -26.73 6.70
C ARG A 395 18.82 -25.79 7.81
N ILE A 396 19.03 -26.16 9.08
CA ILE A 396 18.72 -25.30 10.22
C ILE A 396 19.57 -24.03 10.18
N CYS A 397 20.87 -24.15 9.91
CA CYS A 397 21.74 -22.99 9.79
C CYS A 397 21.29 -22.06 8.66
N SER A 398 20.93 -22.60 7.49
CA SER A 398 20.41 -21.80 6.38
C SER A 398 19.10 -21.09 6.75
N HIS A 399 18.18 -21.79 7.42
CA HIS A 399 16.90 -21.24 7.87
C HIS A 399 17.06 -20.12 8.91
N GLN A 400 17.97 -20.31 9.87
CA GLN A 400 18.25 -19.35 10.95
C GLN A 400 19.29 -18.29 10.57
N ARG A 401 19.79 -18.29 9.33
CA ARG A 401 20.92 -17.46 8.87
C ARG A 401 22.17 -17.62 9.74
N TRP A 402 22.38 -18.81 10.27
CA TRP A 402 23.61 -19.23 10.93
C TRP A 402 24.59 -19.81 9.90
N GLN A 403 25.87 -19.84 10.24
CA GLN A 403 26.91 -20.41 9.39
C GLN A 403 27.55 -21.60 10.09
N VAL A 404 27.64 -22.74 9.40
CA VAL A 404 28.41 -23.90 9.85
C VAL A 404 29.65 -24.04 8.99
N GLN A 405 30.80 -24.23 9.63
CA GLN A 405 32.09 -24.46 8.98
C GLN A 405 32.72 -25.74 9.53
N LEU A 406 33.33 -26.52 8.64
CA LEU A 406 34.05 -27.74 8.97
C LEU A 406 35.52 -27.58 8.59
N VAL A 407 36.40 -27.75 9.57
CA VAL A 407 37.86 -27.75 9.40
C VAL A 407 38.42 -29.06 9.94
N THR A 408 39.40 -29.64 9.27
CA THR A 408 40.10 -30.84 9.75
C THR A 408 41.05 -30.46 10.87
N ARG A 409 41.13 -31.29 11.91
CA ARG A 409 42.11 -31.12 12.99
C ARG A 409 43.29 -32.07 12.74
N GLU A 410 44.51 -31.55 12.75
CA GLU A 410 45.71 -32.41 12.67
C GLU A 410 46.03 -33.04 14.04
N PRO A 411 46.54 -34.28 14.09
CA PRO A 411 46.84 -35.18 12.97
C PRO A 411 45.62 -35.95 12.43
N ASN A 412 44.51 -36.04 13.17
CA ASN A 412 43.21 -36.57 12.74
C ASN A 412 42.07 -35.92 13.56
N GLY A 413 40.86 -35.81 12.99
CA GLY A 413 39.66 -35.30 13.65
C GLY A 413 38.90 -34.20 12.91
N CYS A 414 37.75 -33.78 13.43
CA CYS A 414 36.95 -32.68 12.87
C CYS A 414 36.79 -31.53 13.87
N ARG A 415 36.71 -30.31 13.34
CA ARG A 415 36.30 -29.09 14.06
C ARG A 415 35.10 -28.50 13.34
N PHE A 416 33.93 -28.57 13.97
CA PHE A 416 32.71 -27.90 13.52
C PHE A 416 32.55 -26.58 14.26
N THR A 417 32.52 -25.47 13.53
CA THR A 417 32.26 -24.13 14.08
C THR A 417 30.90 -23.65 13.59
N VAL A 418 29.99 -23.33 14.52
CA VAL A 418 28.67 -22.77 14.21
C VAL A 418 28.62 -21.34 14.69
N THR A 419 28.48 -20.39 13.76
CA THR A 419 28.32 -18.96 14.02
C THR A 419 26.84 -18.60 13.99
N LEU A 420 26.36 -18.05 15.09
CA LEU A 420 24.95 -17.74 15.31
C LEU A 420 24.70 -16.26 15.03
N SER A 421 23.64 -15.97 14.28
CA SER A 421 23.12 -14.62 14.10
C SER A 421 22.03 -14.38 15.15
N ALA A 422 22.00 -13.19 15.76
CA ALA A 422 20.93 -12.83 16.68
C ALA A 422 19.57 -12.92 15.96
N ALA A 423 18.55 -13.44 16.65
CA ALA A 423 17.18 -13.32 16.19
C ALA A 423 16.90 -11.81 16.07
N GLN A 424 16.66 -11.30 14.86
CA GLN A 424 16.22 -9.92 14.71
C GLN A 424 14.91 -9.79 15.49
N GLU A 425 14.87 -8.91 16.48
CA GLU A 425 13.61 -8.28 16.87
C GLU A 425 12.96 -7.81 15.57
N ALA A 426 11.73 -8.28 15.32
CA ALA A 426 10.93 -7.77 14.22
C ALA A 426 10.99 -6.25 14.28
N ASP A 427 11.44 -5.64 13.18
CA ASP A 427 11.75 -4.22 13.02
C ASP A 427 10.53 -3.35 13.38
N GLY A 428 10.34 -3.10 14.67
CA GLY A 428 9.48 -2.08 15.23
C GLY A 428 10.25 -0.78 15.19
N GLN A 429 10.36 -0.17 14.01
CA GLN A 429 10.79 1.22 13.89
C GLN A 429 9.81 2.13 14.64
N THR A 430 10.01 2.27 15.94
CA THR A 430 9.62 3.46 16.68
C THR A 430 10.50 4.59 16.16
N ARG A 431 10.08 5.17 15.04
CA ARG A 431 10.59 6.45 14.57
C ARG A 431 10.11 7.47 15.60
N GLU A 432 10.95 7.76 16.59
CA GLU A 432 10.79 8.94 17.44
C GLU A 432 10.65 10.16 16.51
N LEU A 433 9.46 10.75 16.51
CA LEU A 433 9.25 12.06 15.93
C LEU A 433 10.03 13.08 16.79
N PRO A 434 10.86 13.95 16.21
CA PRO A 434 11.43 15.04 16.97
C PRO A 434 10.30 15.99 17.39
N ALA A 435 10.27 16.32 18.67
CA ALA A 435 9.38 17.33 19.21
C ALA A 435 9.64 18.68 18.53
N ALA A 436 8.62 19.23 17.88
CA ALA A 436 8.47 20.65 17.57
C ALA A 436 6.97 20.98 17.43
#